data_AF-A0A3D8GS33-F1
#
_entry.id   AF-A0A3D8GS33-F1
#
_cell.length_a   1.000
_cell.length_b   1.000
_cell.length_c   1.000
_cell.angle_alpha   90.00
_cell.angle_beta   90.00
_cell.angle_gamma   90.00
#
_symmetry.space_group_name_H-M   'P 1'
#
loop_
_entity.id
_entity.type
_entity.pdbx_description
1 polymer ?
#
loop_
_entity_poly.entity_id
_entity_poly.type
_entity_poly.pdbx_seq_one_letter_code
_entity_poly.pdbx_strand_id
1 'polypeptide(L)'
;METESMLQESTEPKKSKSKSIILLAILALVVIAGGFFGYNSYQASAKEKDEFAYAKNYWDAAYSMISGGATAEEVTNTYVSVWRDTIYDDQYVLDGKVNYSSDFNISLAAARKHHAAEIAGLIVNDEHVKGLMKKLNDPPKKYEKLHDMLLDMYTVYKAHTEMAEDPSGSLDSFSKSLRDNAVEFSSIWEKLNVMIPEDEAFKKAKLEIDTE
;
A
#
# COMPACT_ATOMS: atom_id res chain seq x y z
N MET A 1 54.95 -0.83 -95.63
CA MET A 1 54.88 0.27 -94.65
C MET A 1 53.43 0.30 -94.19
N GLU A 2 53.08 -0.41 -93.12
CA GLU A 2 53.21 0.05 -91.71
C GLU A 2 52.31 1.28 -91.49
N THR A 3 51.40 1.37 -90.52
CA THR A 3 51.00 0.59 -89.32
C THR A 3 49.66 1.24 -88.86
N GLU A 4 48.64 0.50 -88.42
CA GLU A 4 48.09 0.44 -87.04
C GLU A 4 46.54 0.54 -87.18
N SER A 5 45.63 -0.36 -86.74
CA SER A 5 45.42 -1.05 -85.45
C SER A 5 45.24 -0.07 -84.28
N MET A 6 44.00 0.23 -83.84
CA MET A 6 43.27 -0.56 -82.84
C MET A 6 42.16 0.20 -82.06
N LEU A 7 41.11 -0.59 -81.72
CA LEU A 7 40.30 -0.60 -80.48
C LEU A 7 39.34 0.57 -80.18
N GLN A 8 38.05 0.25 -80.30
CA GLN A 8 36.95 0.96 -79.65
C GLN A 8 36.60 0.24 -78.33
N GLU A 9 36.83 0.91 -77.20
CA GLU A 9 36.60 0.42 -75.84
C GLU A 9 35.11 0.48 -75.46
N SER A 10 34.62 -0.57 -74.79
CA SER A 10 33.25 -0.72 -74.32
C SER A 10 32.94 0.22 -73.15
N THR A 11 31.78 0.90 -73.17
CA THR A 11 31.25 1.58 -71.99
C THR A 11 30.09 0.78 -71.38
N GLU A 12 30.35 0.09 -70.27
CA GLU A 12 29.29 -0.45 -69.40
C GLU A 12 28.58 0.67 -68.62
N PRO A 13 27.25 0.55 -68.34
CA PRO A 13 26.50 1.56 -67.63
C PRO A 13 26.82 1.60 -66.13
N LYS A 14 27.28 2.77 -65.65
CA LYS A 14 27.63 3.04 -64.25
C LYS A 14 26.37 3.16 -63.36
N LYS A 15 26.11 2.15 -62.53
CA LYS A 15 24.98 2.12 -61.56
C LYS A 15 25.17 3.19 -60.46
N SER A 16 24.23 4.14 -60.33
CA SER A 16 24.38 5.31 -59.43
C SER A 16 24.20 4.95 -57.95
N LYS A 17 25.23 5.18 -57.13
CA LYS A 17 25.29 4.85 -55.70
C LYS A 17 24.40 5.72 -54.77
N SER A 18 23.75 6.78 -55.26
CA SER A 18 23.00 7.74 -54.41
C SER A 18 21.65 7.21 -53.89
N LYS A 19 20.92 6.42 -54.68
CA LYS A 19 19.61 5.89 -54.27
C LYS A 19 19.72 4.88 -53.12
N SER A 20 20.81 4.11 -53.08
CA SER A 20 21.07 3.15 -52.00
C SER A 20 21.44 3.82 -50.67
N ILE A 21 22.12 4.98 -50.70
CA ILE A 21 22.45 5.76 -49.50
C ILE A 21 21.18 6.40 -48.91
N ILE A 22 20.31 6.95 -49.76
CA ILE A 22 19.03 7.54 -49.33
C ILE A 22 18.13 6.47 -48.70
N LEU A 23 18.06 5.27 -49.28
CA LEU A 23 17.27 4.16 -48.73
C LEU A 23 17.78 3.72 -47.35
N LEU A 24 19.10 3.67 -47.16
CA LEU A 24 19.74 3.31 -45.88
C LEU A 24 19.51 4.37 -44.80
N ALA A 25 19.54 5.65 -45.17
CA ALA A 25 19.24 6.76 -44.25
C ALA A 25 17.77 6.75 -43.80
N ILE A 26 16.83 6.47 -44.70
CA ILE A 26 15.40 6.31 -44.36
C ILE A 26 15.19 5.12 -43.43
N LEU A 27 15.84 3.98 -43.71
CA LEU A 27 15.73 2.79 -42.86
C LEU A 27 16.28 3.05 -41.44
N ALA A 28 17.40 3.77 -41.32
CA ALA A 28 17.95 4.18 -40.03
C ALA A 28 16.99 5.09 -39.24
N LEU A 29 16.35 6.06 -39.91
CA LEU A 29 15.35 6.95 -39.30
C LEU A 29 14.12 6.17 -38.80
N VAL A 30 13.66 5.17 -39.55
CA VAL A 30 12.53 4.31 -39.14
C VAL A 30 12.87 3.49 -37.90
N VAL A 31 14.09 2.94 -37.81
CA VAL A 31 14.55 2.19 -36.63
C VAL A 31 14.66 3.09 -35.40
N ILE A 32 15.19 4.30 -35.55
CA ILE A 32 15.31 5.27 -34.44
C ILE A 32 13.92 5.69 -33.95
N ALA A 33 13.01 6.02 -34.87
CA ALA A 33 11.62 6.37 -34.53
C ALA A 33 10.90 5.20 -33.85
N GLY A 34 11.00 3.99 -34.41
CA GLY A 34 10.42 2.78 -33.83
C GLY A 34 10.97 2.45 -32.45
N GLY A 35 12.28 2.61 -32.24
CA GLY A 35 12.92 2.45 -30.94
C GLY A 35 12.44 3.49 -29.92
N PHE A 36 12.30 4.76 -30.31
CA PHE A 36 11.80 5.83 -29.45
C PHE A 36 10.33 5.63 -29.07
N PHE A 37 9.44 5.37 -30.05
CA PHE A 37 8.03 5.11 -29.78
C PHE A 37 7.79 3.80 -29.03
N GLY A 38 8.57 2.77 -29.33
CA GLY A 38 8.55 1.49 -28.63
C GLY A 38 8.99 1.62 -27.18
N TYR A 39 10.10 2.33 -26.92
CA TYR A 39 10.59 2.62 -25.57
C TYR A 39 9.58 3.45 -24.77
N ASN A 40 9.03 4.52 -25.35
CA ASN A 40 8.01 5.34 -24.68
C ASN A 40 6.73 4.56 -24.38
N SER A 41 6.24 3.73 -25.31
CA SER A 41 5.05 2.89 -25.10
C SER A 41 5.28 1.82 -24.04
N TYR A 42 6.46 1.20 -24.04
CA TYR A 42 6.87 0.23 -23.01
C TYR A 42 6.97 0.89 -21.63
N GLN A 43 7.63 2.05 -21.53
CA GLN A 43 7.77 2.79 -20.29
C GLN A 43 6.41 3.24 -19.75
N ALA A 44 5.49 3.69 -20.62
CA ALA A 44 4.13 4.04 -20.24
C ALA A 44 3.35 2.83 -19.69
N SER A 45 3.46 1.67 -20.34
CA SER A 45 2.80 0.43 -19.89
C SER A 45 3.39 -0.11 -18.58
N ALA A 46 4.71 0.01 -18.40
CA ALA A 46 5.38 -0.37 -17.16
C ALA A 46 4.95 0.54 -15.99
N LYS A 47 4.87 1.85 -16.25
CA LYS A 47 4.41 2.84 -15.29
C LYS A 47 2.94 2.63 -14.88
N GLU A 48 2.04 2.31 -15.81
CA GLU A 48 0.64 2.02 -15.48
C GLU A 48 0.53 0.79 -14.55
N LYS A 49 1.31 -0.27 -14.83
CA LYS A 49 1.34 -1.47 -13.97
C LYS A 49 1.90 -1.18 -12.58
N ASP A 50 2.95 -0.38 -12.51
CA ASP A 50 3.58 0.04 -11.25
C ASP A 50 2.62 0.87 -10.40
N GLU A 51 1.97 1.88 -11.00
CA GLU A 51 0.97 2.71 -10.33
C GLU A 51 -0.25 1.91 -9.87
N PHE A 52 -0.71 0.94 -10.68
CA PHE A 52 -1.79 0.04 -10.30
C PHE A 52 -1.42 -0.90 -9.15
N ALA A 53 -0.22 -1.50 -9.20
CA ALA A 53 0.26 -2.36 -8.13
C ALA A 53 0.43 -1.58 -6.81
N TYR A 54 0.93 -0.35 -6.90
CA TYR A 54 0.98 0.57 -5.77
C TYR A 54 -0.42 0.82 -5.20
N ALA A 55 -1.38 1.22 -6.05
CA ALA A 55 -2.76 1.50 -5.63
C ALA A 55 -3.46 0.29 -4.99
N LYS A 56 -3.22 -0.94 -5.50
CA LYS A 56 -3.75 -2.17 -4.91
C LYS A 56 -3.20 -2.41 -3.51
N ASN A 57 -1.87 -2.40 -3.35
CA ASN A 57 -1.24 -2.58 -2.04
C ASN A 57 -1.62 -1.45 -1.05
N TYR A 58 -1.84 -0.23 -1.55
CA TYR A 58 -2.29 0.90 -0.74
C TYR A 58 -3.67 0.63 -0.14
N TRP A 59 -4.65 0.23 -0.97
CA TRP A 59 -6.01 -0.05 -0.49
C TRP A 59 -6.04 -1.24 0.46
N ASP A 60 -5.29 -2.29 0.14
CA ASP A 60 -5.13 -3.47 0.99
C ASP A 60 -4.57 -3.07 2.37
N ALA A 61 -3.54 -2.20 2.39
CA ALA A 61 -2.97 -1.71 3.65
C ALA A 61 -3.98 -0.85 4.43
N ALA A 62 -4.64 0.09 3.76
CA ALA A 62 -5.61 0.98 4.39
C ALA A 62 -6.79 0.20 5.00
N TYR A 63 -7.38 -0.73 4.25
CA TYR A 63 -8.49 -1.55 4.74
C TYR A 63 -8.06 -2.54 5.82
N SER A 64 -6.88 -3.16 5.69
CA SER A 64 -6.32 -4.02 6.75
C SER A 64 -6.10 -3.25 8.05
N MET A 65 -5.63 -1.99 7.98
CA MET A 65 -5.49 -1.13 9.16
C MET A 65 -6.83 -0.71 9.75
N ILE A 66 -7.85 -0.43 8.93
CA ILE A 66 -9.21 -0.13 9.43
C ILE A 66 -9.82 -1.34 10.13
N SER A 67 -9.74 -2.52 9.50
CA SER A 67 -10.29 -3.76 10.05
C SER A 67 -9.57 -4.19 11.34
N GLY A 68 -8.23 -4.14 11.34
CA GLY A 68 -7.43 -4.40 12.52
C GLY A 68 -7.68 -3.37 13.63
N GLY A 69 -7.81 -2.08 13.27
CA GLY A 69 -8.14 -1.02 14.22
C GLY A 69 -9.50 -1.22 14.88
N ALA A 70 -10.52 -1.65 14.13
CA ALA A 70 -11.83 -1.97 14.68
C ALA A 70 -11.79 -3.19 15.63
N THR A 71 -11.04 -4.23 15.26
CA THR A 71 -10.81 -5.38 16.15
C THR A 71 -10.08 -4.96 17.43
N ALA A 72 -9.05 -4.12 17.33
CA ALA A 72 -8.33 -3.60 18.48
C ALA A 72 -9.23 -2.75 19.38
N GLU A 73 -10.11 -1.94 18.80
CA GLU A 73 -11.11 -1.14 19.54
C GLU A 73 -12.08 -2.03 20.33
N GLU A 74 -12.56 -3.13 19.76
CA GLU A 74 -13.43 -4.09 20.46
C GLU A 74 -12.75 -4.68 21.70
N VAL A 75 -11.50 -5.14 21.53
CA VAL A 75 -10.69 -5.73 22.60
C VAL A 75 -10.41 -4.71 23.70
N THR A 76 -9.93 -3.52 23.33
CA THR A 76 -9.53 -2.48 24.28
C THR A 76 -10.73 -1.84 25.00
N ASN A 77 -11.88 -1.71 24.35
CA ASN A 77 -13.12 -1.27 25.02
C ASN A 77 -13.58 -2.29 26.07
N THR A 78 -13.42 -3.59 25.80
CA THR A 78 -13.67 -4.63 26.79
C THR A 78 -12.73 -4.47 27.99
N TYR A 79 -11.45 -4.17 27.77
CA TYR A 79 -10.49 -3.91 28.85
C TYR A 79 -10.92 -2.74 29.71
N VAL A 80 -11.27 -1.60 29.10
CA VAL A 80 -11.76 -0.43 29.84
C VAL A 80 -12.98 -0.79 30.69
N SER A 81 -13.94 -1.55 30.14
CA SER A 81 -15.14 -1.94 30.89
C SER A 81 -14.80 -2.84 32.09
N VAL A 82 -14.09 -3.95 31.88
CA VAL A 82 -13.83 -4.90 32.98
C VAL A 82 -12.93 -4.29 34.06
N TRP A 83 -11.98 -3.45 33.65
CA TRP A 83 -11.05 -2.79 34.55
C TRP A 83 -11.77 -1.75 35.41
N ARG A 84 -12.62 -0.92 34.79
CA ARG A 84 -13.48 0.04 35.50
C ARG A 84 -14.41 -0.66 36.48
N ASP A 85 -15.19 -1.63 36.00
CA ASP A 85 -16.23 -2.27 36.81
C ASP A 85 -15.59 -2.99 38.02
N THR A 86 -14.43 -3.63 37.82
CA THR A 86 -13.69 -4.27 38.92
C THR A 86 -13.20 -3.26 39.97
N ILE A 87 -12.76 -2.07 39.57
CA ILE A 87 -12.27 -1.04 40.49
C ILE A 87 -13.41 -0.43 41.33
N TYR A 88 -14.58 -0.22 40.72
CA TYR A 88 -15.66 0.56 41.35
C TYR A 88 -16.77 -0.31 41.95
N ASP A 89 -16.98 -1.51 41.42
CA ASP A 89 -18.13 -2.36 41.76
C ASP A 89 -17.74 -3.74 42.31
N ASP A 90 -16.43 -4.04 42.43
CA ASP A 90 -15.90 -5.36 42.81
C ASP A 90 -16.47 -6.53 41.96
N GLN A 91 -16.87 -6.23 40.72
CA GLN A 91 -17.40 -7.17 39.74
C GLN A 91 -17.21 -6.68 38.32
N TYR A 92 -17.31 -7.57 37.32
CA TYR A 92 -17.30 -7.20 35.91
C TYR A 92 -18.17 -8.16 35.08
N VAL A 93 -18.60 -7.69 33.91
CA VAL A 93 -19.40 -8.49 32.97
C VAL A 93 -18.54 -8.94 31.78
N LEU A 94 -18.55 -10.24 31.50
CA LEU A 94 -18.04 -10.83 30.26
C LEU A 94 -19.09 -11.83 29.74
N ASP A 95 -19.39 -11.81 28.44
CA ASP A 95 -20.40 -12.69 27.82
C ASP A 95 -21.77 -12.69 28.53
N GLY A 96 -22.18 -11.51 29.01
CA GLY A 96 -23.44 -11.35 29.76
C GLY A 96 -23.44 -12.02 31.14
N LYS A 97 -22.30 -12.50 31.64
CA LYS A 97 -22.16 -13.09 32.97
C LYS A 97 -21.44 -12.15 33.91
N VAL A 98 -21.98 -11.99 35.11
CA VAL A 98 -21.34 -11.27 36.22
C VAL A 98 -20.25 -12.14 36.84
N ASN A 99 -19.06 -11.58 36.99
CA ASN A 99 -17.91 -12.18 37.66
C ASN A 99 -17.51 -11.26 38.81
N TYR A 100 -17.25 -11.80 39.99
CA TYR A 100 -16.83 -11.01 41.15
C TYR A 100 -15.31 -11.03 41.25
N SER A 101 -14.70 -9.85 41.38
CA SER A 101 -13.27 -9.67 41.59
C SER A 101 -13.04 -8.28 42.13
N SER A 102 -12.13 -8.13 43.09
CA SER A 102 -11.60 -6.85 43.53
C SER A 102 -10.16 -6.62 43.03
N ASP A 103 -9.60 -7.58 42.29
CA ASP A 103 -8.29 -7.46 41.64
C ASP A 103 -8.49 -7.24 40.14
N PHE A 104 -8.18 -6.03 39.69
CA PHE A 104 -8.33 -5.67 38.29
C PHE A 104 -7.41 -6.49 37.39
N ASN A 105 -6.25 -6.97 37.88
CA ASN A 105 -5.36 -7.81 37.07
C ASN A 105 -6.01 -9.14 36.71
N ILE A 106 -6.82 -9.70 37.62
CA ILE A 106 -7.59 -10.92 37.36
C ILE A 106 -8.65 -10.65 36.28
N SER A 107 -9.39 -9.54 36.40
CA SER A 107 -10.42 -9.17 35.43
C SER A 107 -9.84 -8.91 34.03
N LEU A 108 -8.70 -8.22 33.96
CA LEU A 108 -8.00 -7.92 32.72
C LEU A 108 -7.46 -9.20 32.08
N ALA A 109 -6.87 -10.10 32.87
CA ALA A 109 -6.43 -11.41 32.37
C ALA A 109 -7.60 -12.25 31.83
N ALA A 110 -8.77 -12.18 32.46
CA ALA A 110 -9.98 -12.83 31.97
C ALA A 110 -10.46 -12.24 30.63
N ALA A 111 -10.48 -10.91 30.49
CA ALA A 111 -10.81 -10.26 29.23
C ALA A 111 -9.80 -10.56 28.12
N ARG A 112 -8.50 -10.57 28.44
CA ARG A 112 -7.43 -10.98 27.50
C ARG A 112 -7.63 -12.43 27.02
N LYS A 113 -8.02 -13.33 27.93
CA LYS A 113 -8.31 -14.74 27.58
C LYS A 113 -9.57 -14.86 26.73
N HIS A 114 -10.60 -14.07 27.02
CA HIS A 114 -11.84 -14.03 26.25
C HIS A 114 -11.55 -13.59 24.79
N HIS A 115 -10.71 -12.56 24.62
CA HIS A 115 -10.29 -12.01 23.33
C HIS A 115 -9.05 -12.67 22.69
N ALA A 116 -8.71 -13.90 23.09
CA ALA A 116 -7.45 -14.51 22.67
C ALA A 116 -7.36 -14.74 21.15
N ALA A 117 -8.48 -15.02 20.48
CA ALA A 117 -8.52 -15.26 19.04
C ALA A 117 -8.35 -13.95 18.26
N GLU A 118 -8.99 -12.89 18.72
CA GLU A 118 -8.96 -11.53 18.21
C GLU A 118 -7.53 -10.98 18.31
N ILE A 119 -6.90 -11.10 19.48
CA ILE A 119 -5.49 -10.72 19.69
C ILE A 119 -4.55 -11.49 18.75
N ALA A 120 -4.76 -12.80 18.58
CA ALA A 120 -3.97 -13.58 17.63
C ALA A 120 -4.19 -13.12 16.17
N GLY A 121 -5.41 -12.74 15.82
CA GLY A 121 -5.74 -12.15 14.52
C GLY A 121 -5.05 -10.80 14.29
N LEU A 122 -4.98 -9.95 15.33
CA LEU A 122 -4.27 -8.67 15.27
C LEU A 122 -2.78 -8.86 14.99
N ILE A 123 -2.12 -9.83 15.64
CA ILE A 123 -0.70 -10.14 15.40
C ILE A 123 -0.47 -10.55 13.94
N VAL A 124 -1.37 -11.37 13.37
CA VAL A 124 -1.29 -11.77 11.96
C VAL A 124 -1.52 -10.58 11.03
N ASN A 125 -2.51 -9.73 11.33
CA ASN A 125 -2.81 -8.54 10.56
C ASN A 125 -1.64 -7.54 10.60
N ASP A 126 -0.98 -7.38 11.75
CA ASP A 126 0.17 -6.50 11.92
C ASP A 126 1.36 -6.91 11.04
N GLU A 127 1.67 -8.20 10.96
CA GLU A 127 2.70 -8.68 10.04
C GLU A 127 2.27 -8.54 8.57
N HIS A 128 0.99 -8.70 8.26
CA HIS A 128 0.45 -8.47 6.92
C HIS A 128 0.59 -7.00 6.50
N VAL A 129 0.08 -6.06 7.31
CA VAL A 129 0.18 -4.61 7.09
C VAL A 129 1.64 -4.19 6.96
N LYS A 130 2.52 -4.65 7.86
CA LYS A 130 3.97 -4.40 7.76
C LYS A 130 4.57 -4.92 6.45
N GLY A 131 4.10 -6.06 5.96
CA GLY A 131 4.47 -6.61 4.65
C GLY A 131 4.03 -5.68 3.51
N LEU A 132 2.81 -5.15 3.57
CA LEU A 132 2.29 -4.19 2.59
C LEU A 132 3.04 -2.86 2.63
N MET A 133 3.28 -2.28 3.81
CA MET A 133 4.05 -1.05 3.97
C MET A 133 5.47 -1.17 3.38
N LYS A 134 6.12 -2.33 3.55
CA LYS A 134 7.41 -2.60 2.89
C LYS A 134 7.34 -2.59 1.37
N LYS A 135 6.24 -3.07 0.77
CA LYS A 135 6.03 -3.01 -0.69
C LYS A 135 5.76 -1.59 -1.17
N LEU A 136 5.24 -0.72 -0.30
CA LEU A 136 4.88 0.67 -0.61
C LEU A 136 6.04 1.67 -0.43
N ASN A 137 7.18 1.24 0.12
CA ASN A 137 8.33 2.10 0.46
C ASN A 137 8.92 2.92 -0.69
N ASP A 138 8.67 2.55 -1.95
CA ASP A 138 9.10 3.31 -3.13
C ASP A 138 7.87 3.82 -3.90
N PRO A 139 7.19 4.87 -3.40
CA PRO A 139 5.95 5.35 -4.01
C PRO A 139 6.24 6.07 -5.34
N PRO A 140 5.40 5.89 -6.37
CA PRO A 140 5.42 6.75 -7.55
C PRO A 140 5.34 8.23 -7.14
N LYS A 141 6.13 9.09 -7.78
CA LYS A 141 6.31 10.51 -7.41
C LYS A 141 5.00 11.28 -7.15
N LYS A 142 3.92 10.98 -7.89
CA LYS A 142 2.62 11.65 -7.70
C LYS A 142 1.86 11.21 -6.44
N TYR A 143 2.27 10.12 -5.81
CA TYR A 143 1.64 9.54 -4.62
C TYR A 143 2.46 9.71 -3.34
N GLU A 144 3.62 10.38 -3.37
CA GLU A 144 4.49 10.58 -2.20
C GLU A 144 3.72 11.14 -0.98
N LYS A 145 2.92 12.19 -1.16
CA LYS A 145 2.12 12.76 -0.06
C LYS A 145 1.05 11.81 0.48
N LEU A 146 0.50 10.97 -0.39
CA LEU A 146 -0.49 9.97 0.00
C LEU A 146 0.17 8.87 0.82
N HIS A 147 1.37 8.46 0.41
CA HIS A 147 2.21 7.51 1.14
C HIS A 147 2.58 8.03 2.54
N ASP A 148 3.01 9.28 2.65
CA ASP A 148 3.37 9.88 3.94
C ASP A 148 2.20 9.83 4.93
N MET A 149 1.00 10.17 4.47
CA MET A 149 -0.20 10.10 5.31
C MET A 149 -0.62 8.66 5.65
N LEU A 150 -0.32 7.68 4.78
CA LEU A 150 -0.51 6.26 5.09
C LEU A 150 0.49 5.78 6.15
N LEU A 151 1.72 6.29 6.16
CA LEU A 151 2.69 6.02 7.22
C LEU A 151 2.25 6.58 8.57
N ASP A 152 1.62 7.75 8.58
CA ASP A 152 1.02 8.31 9.79
C ASP A 152 -0.10 7.39 10.29
N MET A 153 -0.98 6.94 9.40
CA MET A 153 -2.05 5.97 9.73
C MET A 153 -1.47 4.66 10.29
N TYR A 154 -0.42 4.13 9.66
CA TYR A 154 0.29 2.93 10.12
C TYR A 154 0.86 3.10 11.54
N THR A 155 1.42 4.26 11.85
CA THR A 155 1.96 4.56 13.18
C THR A 155 0.87 4.51 14.24
N VAL A 156 -0.27 5.17 14.00
CA VAL A 156 -1.39 5.22 14.94
C VAL A 156 -2.07 3.86 15.07
N TYR A 157 -2.26 3.16 13.95
CA TYR A 157 -2.75 1.78 13.90
C TYR A 157 -1.90 0.85 14.78
N LYS A 158 -0.57 0.87 14.63
CA LYS A 158 0.35 0.05 15.41
C LYS A 158 0.28 0.34 16.91
N ALA A 159 0.19 1.62 17.28
CA ALA A 159 0.00 1.98 18.68
C ALA A 159 -1.33 1.42 19.23
N HIS A 160 -2.40 1.39 18.43
CA HIS A 160 -3.68 0.83 18.85
C HIS A 160 -3.62 -0.69 19.03
N THR A 161 -3.04 -1.43 18.08
CA THR A 161 -2.92 -2.89 18.20
C THR A 161 -2.02 -3.31 19.36
N GLU A 162 -0.95 -2.56 19.62
CA GLU A 162 -0.10 -2.75 20.80
C GLU A 162 -0.88 -2.57 22.12
N MET A 163 -1.86 -1.65 22.19
CA MET A 163 -2.72 -1.51 23.37
C MET A 163 -3.65 -2.70 23.58
N ALA A 164 -4.06 -3.39 22.51
CA ALA A 164 -4.85 -4.62 22.58
C ALA A 164 -3.97 -5.83 22.94
N GLU A 165 -2.77 -5.92 22.37
CA GLU A 165 -1.82 -7.01 22.60
C GLU A 165 -1.18 -6.95 23.99
N ASP A 166 -0.81 -5.75 24.45
CA ASP A 166 -0.13 -5.54 25.73
C ASP A 166 -0.64 -4.29 26.48
N PRO A 167 -1.88 -4.32 27.01
CA PRO A 167 -2.42 -3.24 27.80
C PRO A 167 -1.54 -2.94 29.02
N SER A 168 -1.23 -1.65 29.21
CA SER A 168 -0.37 -1.19 30.29
C SER A 168 -0.82 0.17 30.85
N GLY A 169 -0.30 0.51 32.04
CA GLY A 169 -0.62 1.74 32.75
C GLY A 169 -1.78 1.60 33.73
N SER A 170 -2.41 2.73 34.06
CA SER A 170 -3.63 2.81 34.87
C SER A 170 -4.88 2.88 33.98
N LEU A 171 -6.06 2.61 34.54
CA LEU A 171 -7.35 2.81 33.84
C LEU A 171 -7.43 4.20 33.19
N ASP A 172 -7.06 5.26 33.92
CA ASP A 172 -7.14 6.64 33.44
C ASP A 172 -6.17 6.90 32.28
N SER A 173 -4.90 6.51 32.43
CA SER A 173 -3.89 6.69 31.39
C SER A 173 -4.19 5.86 30.14
N PHE A 174 -4.62 4.61 30.33
CA PHE A 174 -4.98 3.71 29.24
C PHE A 174 -6.19 4.25 28.47
N SER A 175 -7.27 4.61 29.18
CA SER A 175 -8.48 5.16 28.56
C SER A 175 -8.21 6.48 27.85
N LYS A 176 -7.28 7.30 28.37
CA LYS A 176 -6.85 8.52 27.70
C LYS A 176 -6.08 8.20 26.41
N SER A 177 -5.08 7.34 26.46
CA SER A 177 -4.32 6.94 25.27
C SER A 177 -5.23 6.34 24.19
N LEU A 178 -6.20 5.51 24.58
CA LEU A 178 -7.14 4.87 23.65
C LEU A 178 -7.97 5.91 22.91
N ARG A 179 -8.59 6.84 23.65
CA ARG A 179 -9.41 7.90 23.05
C ARG A 179 -8.57 8.82 22.16
N ASP A 180 -7.39 9.22 22.61
CA ASP A 180 -6.53 10.12 21.85
C ASP A 180 -6.07 9.44 20.55
N ASN A 181 -5.69 8.16 20.61
CA ASN A 181 -5.36 7.34 19.43
C ASN A 181 -6.55 7.22 18.46
N ALA A 182 -7.75 6.92 18.94
CA ALA A 182 -8.95 6.78 18.11
C ALA A 182 -9.33 8.10 17.38
N VAL A 183 -9.20 9.24 18.07
CA VAL A 183 -9.40 10.57 17.47
C VAL A 183 -8.36 10.84 16.38
N GLU A 184 -7.10 10.50 16.64
CA GLU A 184 -6.01 10.69 15.68
C GLU A 184 -6.19 9.82 14.44
N PHE A 185 -6.50 8.53 14.63
CA PHE A 185 -6.76 7.58 13.54
C PHE A 185 -7.90 8.08 12.64
N SER A 186 -9.02 8.48 13.25
CA SER A 186 -10.18 9.01 12.52
C SER A 186 -9.82 10.26 11.73
N SER A 187 -9.06 11.18 12.33
CA SER A 187 -8.63 12.41 11.64
C SER A 187 -7.71 12.13 10.45
N ILE A 188 -6.80 11.16 10.58
CA ILE A 188 -5.92 10.74 9.48
C ILE A 188 -6.76 10.11 8.37
N TRP A 189 -7.68 9.20 8.71
CA TRP A 189 -8.54 8.55 7.74
C TRP A 189 -9.41 9.54 6.94
N GLU A 190 -10.01 10.53 7.62
CA GLU A 190 -10.78 11.59 6.96
C GLU A 190 -9.93 12.36 5.95
N LYS A 191 -8.68 12.69 6.30
CA LYS A 191 -7.74 13.38 5.38
C LYS A 191 -7.35 12.48 4.22
N LEU A 192 -7.01 11.22 4.48
CA LEU A 192 -6.67 10.24 3.46
C LEU A 192 -7.80 10.10 2.45
N ASN A 193 -9.04 9.95 2.92
CA ASN A 193 -10.20 9.79 2.04
C ASN A 193 -10.39 10.95 1.06
N VAL A 194 -9.98 12.17 1.43
CA VAL A 194 -9.99 13.34 0.54
C VAL A 194 -8.78 13.38 -0.40
N MET A 195 -7.64 12.82 0.02
CA MET A 195 -6.39 12.81 -0.74
C MET A 195 -6.29 11.67 -1.76
N ILE A 196 -7.07 10.60 -1.58
CA ILE A 196 -7.07 9.43 -2.46
C ILE A 196 -7.34 9.87 -3.90
N PRO A 197 -6.43 9.60 -4.86
CA PRO A 197 -6.59 9.99 -6.24
C PRO A 197 -7.78 9.31 -6.91
N GLU A 198 -8.49 10.05 -7.77
CA GLU A 198 -9.51 9.50 -8.66
C GLU A 198 -8.95 9.11 -10.04
N ASP A 199 -7.67 8.77 -10.12
CA ASP A 199 -7.09 8.31 -11.37
C ASP A 199 -7.42 6.83 -11.66
N GLU A 200 -7.10 6.39 -12.88
CA GLU A 200 -7.42 5.05 -13.36
C GLU A 200 -6.80 3.95 -12.49
N ALA A 201 -5.60 4.16 -11.94
CA ALA A 201 -4.94 3.15 -11.12
C ALA A 201 -5.72 2.90 -9.83
N PHE A 202 -6.07 3.97 -9.11
CA PHE A 202 -6.82 3.89 -7.85
C PHE A 202 -8.26 3.41 -8.04
N LYS A 203 -8.93 3.84 -9.12
CA LYS A 203 -10.29 3.39 -9.45
C LYS A 203 -10.34 1.90 -9.77
N LYS A 204 -9.44 1.41 -10.63
CA LYS A 204 -9.36 -0.01 -10.97
C LYS A 204 -8.99 -0.86 -9.75
N ALA A 205 -8.00 -0.42 -8.96
CA ALA A 205 -7.56 -1.16 -7.79
C ALA A 205 -8.67 -1.28 -6.74
N LYS A 206 -9.42 -0.20 -6.49
CA LYS A 206 -10.57 -0.23 -5.59
C LYS A 206 -11.65 -1.20 -6.06
N LEU A 207 -11.99 -1.15 -7.35
CA LEU A 207 -12.99 -2.05 -7.93
C LEU A 207 -12.60 -3.52 -7.77
N GLU A 208 -11.32 -3.86 -7.98
CA GLU A 208 -10.85 -5.25 -7.82
C GLU A 208 -11.01 -5.73 -6.37
N ILE A 209 -10.59 -4.92 -5.40
CA ILE A 209 -10.71 -5.24 -3.97
C ILE A 209 -12.17 -5.35 -3.53
N ASP A 210 -13.06 -4.46 -3.99
CA ASP A 210 -14.48 -4.49 -3.62
C ASP A 210 -15.23 -5.70 -4.23
N THR A 211 -14.60 -6.45 -5.15
CA THR A 211 -15.19 -7.63 -5.81
C THR A 211 -14.61 -8.97 -5.37
N GLU A 212 -13.53 -8.97 -4.58
CA GLU A 212 -12.94 -10.16 -3.94
C GLU A 212 -13.69 -10.53 -2.64
#